data_AF-A0A561ECP3-F1
#
_entry.id   AF-A0A561ECP3-F1
#
_cell.length_a   1.000
_cell.length_b   1.000
_cell.length_c   1.000
_cell.angle_alpha   90.00
_cell.angle_beta   90.00
_cell.angle_gamma   90.00
#
_symmetry.space_group_name_H-M   'P 1'
#
loop_
_entity.id
_entity.type
_entity.pdbx_description
1 polymer ?
#
loop_
_entity_poly.entity_id
_entity_poly.type
_entity_poly.pdbx_seq_one_letter_code
_entity_poly.pdbx_strand_id
1 'polypeptide(L)'
;MSPLSASSWLTAWTFSPFGVVLAIILLVPYVAGLLAARRRGHSWPWWRTASYLVLGVGTLLYVTCGPVGVYRDTFFWMFAAQVAVVGSVTPAGLAIGDPIGLFSAATGRTDTWVHRAVRSPVARFFMFPLVSTALDLGGILAVFYTGYAKAAIDSDLVGALLLLQLLFVGLIFVLPVLADDLLPRWATPPVRTFLAFLDGLVDAIPGVLLMTANSLLVPSFPGFSEHAAHLRDGISASLDQQYAGGALLVVAETIGLPMLGAVFAEWLRADAAEARAADALLDARDAADAAAAAGGITRSGSSRMSGSSSRSGDPGSGPRMPGGAGVDSDAPDLPEPDAAAPPESAPAGAQQPWWLTDPRMADRFGHSRHDPDSP
;
A
#
# COMPACT_ATOMS: atom_id res chain seq x y z
N MET A 1 -9.27 -32.94 -32.27
CA MET A 1 -8.46 -32.55 -31.09
C MET A 1 -8.36 -33.75 -30.17
N SER A 2 -7.22 -33.96 -29.50
CA SER A 2 -7.09 -35.01 -28.49
C SER A 2 -7.97 -34.68 -27.27
N PRO A 3 -8.64 -35.66 -26.64
CA PRO A 3 -9.42 -35.41 -25.44
C PRO A 3 -8.53 -34.85 -24.32
N LEU A 4 -9.14 -34.06 -23.42
CA LEU A 4 -8.44 -33.55 -22.25
C LEU A 4 -8.08 -34.74 -21.33
N SER A 5 -6.79 -34.95 -21.11
CA SER A 5 -6.25 -36.03 -20.28
C SER A 5 -5.15 -35.47 -19.37
N ALA A 6 -4.76 -36.23 -18.34
CA ALA A 6 -3.63 -35.84 -17.49
C ALA A 6 -2.35 -35.55 -18.30
N SER A 7 -2.08 -36.36 -19.34
CA SER A 7 -0.95 -36.13 -20.25
C SER A 7 -1.10 -34.89 -21.13
N SER A 8 -2.33 -34.46 -21.44
CA SER A 8 -2.58 -33.28 -22.27
C SER A 8 -2.02 -32.02 -21.62
N TRP A 9 -1.99 -31.94 -20.28
CA TRP A 9 -1.40 -30.81 -19.55
C TRP A 9 0.10 -30.59 -19.81
N LEU A 10 0.81 -31.60 -20.30
CA LEU A 10 2.24 -31.51 -20.62
C LEU A 10 2.50 -31.56 -22.13
N THR A 11 1.61 -32.19 -22.88
CA THR A 11 1.83 -32.54 -24.31
C THR A 11 1.01 -31.71 -25.29
N ALA A 12 -0.09 -31.10 -24.85
CA ALA A 12 -0.92 -30.27 -25.71
C ALA A 12 -0.28 -28.89 -25.88
N TRP A 13 0.28 -28.66 -27.07
CA TRP A 13 0.85 -27.38 -27.46
C TRP A 13 0.33 -26.96 -28.82
N THR A 14 0.08 -25.66 -28.98
CA THR A 14 -0.30 -25.00 -30.22
C THR A 14 0.60 -23.79 -30.44
N PHE A 15 0.79 -23.42 -31.70
CA PHE A 15 1.52 -22.21 -32.04
C PHE A 15 0.56 -21.02 -32.05
N SER A 16 0.65 -20.15 -31.03
CA SER A 16 -0.03 -18.85 -31.02
C SER A 16 0.95 -17.77 -31.50
N PRO A 17 0.80 -17.21 -32.72
CA PRO A 17 1.71 -16.20 -33.24
C PRO A 17 1.80 -14.98 -32.32
N PHE A 18 0.66 -14.53 -31.80
CA PHE A 18 0.62 -13.39 -30.89
C PHE A 18 1.34 -13.68 -29.56
N GLY A 19 1.05 -14.81 -28.91
CA GLY A 19 1.68 -15.17 -27.65
C GLY A 19 3.21 -15.28 -27.77
N VAL A 20 3.69 -15.89 -28.86
CA VAL A 20 5.12 -16.02 -29.15
C VAL A 20 5.77 -14.66 -29.42
N VAL A 21 5.15 -13.82 -30.26
CA VAL A 21 5.68 -12.48 -30.56
C VAL A 21 5.75 -11.62 -29.31
N LEU A 22 4.69 -11.62 -28.49
CA LEU A 22 4.65 -10.88 -27.24
C LEU A 22 5.70 -11.39 -26.24
N ALA A 23 5.86 -12.71 -26.13
CA ALA A 23 6.91 -13.30 -25.31
C ALA A 23 8.32 -12.90 -25.77
N ILE A 24 8.59 -12.84 -27.08
CA ILE A 24 9.87 -12.36 -27.62
C ILE A 24 10.09 -10.88 -27.29
N ILE A 25 9.06 -10.05 -27.45
CA ILE A 25 9.11 -8.61 -27.13
C ILE A 25 9.44 -8.39 -25.64
N LEU A 26 8.94 -9.23 -24.74
CA LEU A 26 9.24 -9.16 -23.31
C LEU A 26 10.62 -9.74 -22.99
N LEU A 27 10.95 -10.91 -23.56
CA LEU A 27 12.15 -11.66 -23.22
C LEU A 27 13.44 -11.03 -23.74
N VAL A 28 13.46 -10.60 -25.01
CA VAL A 28 14.69 -10.12 -25.67
C VAL A 28 15.28 -8.89 -24.97
N PRO A 29 14.51 -7.82 -24.68
CA PRO A 29 15.04 -6.67 -23.95
C PRO A 29 15.48 -7.02 -22.53
N TYR A 30 14.78 -7.93 -21.84
CA TYR A 30 15.13 -8.35 -20.49
C TYR A 30 16.48 -9.08 -20.46
N VAL A 31 16.69 -10.04 -21.36
CA VAL A 31 17.96 -10.77 -21.49
C VAL A 31 19.08 -9.83 -21.92
N ALA A 32 18.83 -8.93 -22.87
CA ALA A 32 19.80 -7.91 -23.27
C ALA A 32 20.20 -7.01 -22.08
N GLY A 33 19.23 -6.59 -21.27
CA GLY A 33 19.45 -5.84 -20.03
C GLY A 33 20.30 -6.62 -19.02
N LEU A 34 20.02 -7.91 -18.83
CA LEU A 34 20.79 -8.77 -17.93
C LEU A 34 22.25 -8.91 -18.37
N LEU A 35 22.49 -9.12 -19.66
CA LEU A 35 23.84 -9.20 -20.22
C LEU A 35 24.58 -7.85 -20.09
N ALA A 36 23.90 -6.74 -20.35
CA ALA A 36 24.47 -5.40 -20.22
C ALA A 36 24.81 -5.05 -18.76
N ALA A 37 23.93 -5.38 -17.81
CA ALA A 37 24.17 -5.18 -16.38
C ALA A 37 25.37 -6.01 -15.89
N ARG A 38 25.46 -7.28 -16.30
CA ARG A 38 26.60 -8.16 -15.98
C ARG A 38 27.92 -7.63 -16.52
N ARG A 39 27.94 -7.13 -17.77
CA ARG A 39 29.14 -6.52 -18.37
C ARG A 39 29.64 -5.30 -17.60
N ARG A 40 28.77 -4.65 -16.81
CA ARG A 40 29.09 -3.49 -15.96
C ARG A 40 29.38 -3.87 -14.51
N GLY A 41 29.47 -5.16 -14.20
CA GLY A 41 29.73 -5.65 -12.86
C GLY A 41 28.56 -5.48 -11.89
N HIS A 42 27.35 -5.16 -12.37
CA HIS A 42 26.16 -5.15 -11.50
C HIS A 42 25.66 -6.58 -11.30
N SER A 43 25.67 -7.03 -10.05
CA SER A 43 25.05 -8.30 -9.66
C SER A 43 23.53 -8.15 -9.62
N TRP A 44 22.83 -8.83 -10.54
CA TRP A 44 21.37 -8.86 -10.56
C TRP A 44 20.83 -10.06 -9.78
N PRO A 45 19.82 -9.89 -8.91
CA PRO A 45 19.27 -11.00 -8.14
C PRO A 45 18.66 -12.09 -9.04
N TRP A 46 19.11 -13.34 -8.88
CA TRP A 46 18.66 -14.45 -9.72
C TRP A 46 17.16 -14.72 -9.57
N TRP A 47 16.61 -14.53 -8.37
CA TRP A 47 15.19 -14.76 -8.09
C TRP A 47 14.29 -13.82 -8.89
N ARG A 48 14.69 -12.55 -9.11
CA ARG A 48 13.96 -11.60 -9.98
C ARG A 48 13.90 -12.10 -11.42
N THR A 49 15.03 -12.61 -11.92
CA THR A 49 15.11 -13.22 -13.24
C THR A 49 14.21 -14.46 -13.34
N ALA A 50 14.24 -15.33 -12.32
CA ALA A 50 13.40 -16.52 -12.28
C ALA A 50 11.91 -16.17 -12.25
N SER A 51 11.48 -15.20 -11.43
CA SER A 51 10.11 -14.71 -11.40
C SER A 51 9.66 -14.13 -12.74
N TYR A 52 10.50 -13.30 -13.38
CA TYR A 52 10.20 -12.74 -14.70
C TYR A 52 10.01 -13.81 -15.77
N LEU A 53 10.90 -14.79 -15.81
CA LEU A 53 10.89 -15.84 -16.83
C LEU A 53 9.80 -16.88 -16.59
N VAL A 54 9.59 -17.32 -15.35
CA VAL A 54 8.64 -18.39 -15.04
C VAL A 54 7.23 -17.83 -14.88
N LEU A 55 7.04 -16.85 -13.98
CA LEU A 55 5.72 -16.33 -13.64
C LEU A 55 5.23 -15.26 -14.63
N GLY A 56 6.15 -14.59 -15.34
CA GLY A 56 5.80 -13.61 -16.38
C GLY A 56 5.73 -14.23 -17.77
N VAL A 57 6.88 -14.40 -18.43
CA VAL A 57 6.92 -14.87 -19.82
C VAL A 57 6.45 -16.34 -19.95
N GLY A 58 6.79 -17.18 -18.97
CA GLY A 58 6.48 -18.60 -18.97
C GLY A 58 4.98 -18.88 -18.86
N THR A 59 4.28 -18.21 -17.93
CA THR A 59 2.81 -18.32 -17.80
C THR A 59 2.12 -17.77 -19.04
N LEU A 60 2.57 -16.64 -19.60
CA LEU A 60 2.05 -16.09 -20.86
C LEU A 60 2.13 -17.13 -22.00
N LEU A 61 3.29 -17.76 -22.18
CA LEU A 61 3.47 -18.80 -23.18
C LEU A 61 2.63 -20.05 -22.87
N TYR A 62 2.53 -20.43 -21.60
CA TYR A 62 1.74 -21.58 -21.18
C TYR A 62 0.25 -21.39 -21.46
N VAL A 63 -0.29 -20.20 -21.19
CA VAL A 63 -1.72 -19.95 -21.42
C VAL A 63 -2.08 -19.65 -22.86
N THR A 64 -1.11 -19.20 -23.69
CA THR A 64 -1.34 -18.92 -25.12
C THR A 64 -1.00 -20.09 -26.03
N CYS A 65 0.07 -20.82 -25.73
CA CYS A 65 0.60 -21.89 -26.56
C CYS A 65 0.45 -23.28 -25.94
N GLY A 66 0.23 -23.37 -24.62
CA GLY A 66 0.08 -24.65 -23.92
C GLY A 66 -1.36 -25.18 -23.93
N PRO A 67 -1.69 -26.08 -22.99
CA PRO A 67 -2.98 -26.76 -22.93
C PRO A 67 -4.15 -25.79 -22.82
N VAL A 68 -4.00 -24.75 -22.00
CA VAL A 68 -5.03 -23.71 -21.84
C VAL A 68 -5.32 -23.04 -23.18
N GLY A 69 -4.30 -22.73 -23.98
CA GLY A 69 -4.45 -22.15 -25.31
C GLY A 69 -5.08 -23.11 -26.32
N VAL A 70 -4.72 -24.40 -26.27
CA VAL A 70 -5.28 -25.45 -27.14
C VAL A 70 -6.78 -25.65 -26.93
N TYR A 71 -7.21 -25.60 -25.66
CA TYR A 71 -8.56 -25.98 -25.26
C TYR A 71 -9.46 -24.79 -24.91
N ARG A 72 -8.97 -23.54 -25.02
CA ARG A 72 -9.73 -22.32 -24.67
C ARG A 72 -11.06 -22.17 -25.41
N ASP A 73 -11.17 -22.72 -26.62
CA ASP A 73 -12.40 -22.65 -27.43
C ASP A 73 -13.34 -23.85 -27.17
N THR A 74 -12.86 -24.86 -26.42
CA THR A 74 -13.60 -26.06 -26.04
C THR A 74 -14.18 -25.95 -24.64
N PHE A 75 -13.36 -25.51 -23.67
CA PHE A 75 -13.74 -25.38 -22.28
C PHE A 75 -13.75 -23.91 -21.89
N PHE A 76 -14.93 -23.42 -21.50
CA PHE A 76 -15.11 -22.01 -21.17
C PHE A 76 -14.30 -21.61 -19.92
N TRP A 77 -14.14 -22.52 -18.97
CA TRP A 77 -13.28 -22.30 -17.81
C TRP A 77 -11.80 -22.11 -18.17
N MET A 78 -11.32 -22.70 -19.27
CA MET A 78 -9.94 -22.49 -19.73
C MET A 78 -9.76 -21.13 -20.40
N PHE A 79 -10.77 -20.65 -21.14
CA PHE A 79 -10.79 -19.26 -21.59
C PHE A 79 -10.73 -18.30 -20.41
N ALA A 80 -11.56 -18.52 -19.38
CA ALA A 80 -11.53 -17.69 -18.17
C ALA A 80 -10.20 -17.79 -17.41
N ALA A 81 -9.61 -18.99 -17.31
CA ALA A 81 -8.28 -19.16 -16.72
C ALA A 81 -7.19 -18.40 -17.51
N GLN A 82 -7.26 -18.39 -18.85
CA GLN A 82 -6.37 -17.58 -19.69
C GLN A 82 -6.52 -16.09 -19.37
N VAL A 83 -7.77 -15.60 -19.30
CA VAL A 83 -8.07 -14.20 -18.94
C VAL A 83 -7.48 -13.86 -17.57
N ALA A 84 -7.71 -14.69 -16.55
CA ALA A 84 -7.21 -14.45 -15.20
C ALA A 84 -5.68 -14.47 -15.13
N VAL A 85 -5.02 -15.48 -15.72
CA VAL A 85 -3.55 -15.61 -15.64
C VAL A 85 -2.85 -14.46 -16.36
N VAL A 86 -3.38 -13.99 -17.50
CA VAL A 86 -2.82 -12.84 -18.22
C VAL A 86 -3.13 -11.52 -17.53
N GLY A 87 -4.26 -11.43 -16.82
CA GLY A 87 -4.64 -10.25 -16.03
C GLY A 87 -3.88 -10.10 -14.71
N SER A 88 -3.50 -11.19 -14.04
CA SER A 88 -2.90 -11.13 -12.69
C SER A 88 -1.50 -11.74 -12.58
N VAL A 89 -1.37 -13.05 -12.80
CA VAL A 89 -0.12 -13.79 -12.56
C VAL A 89 1.02 -13.32 -13.48
N THR A 90 0.71 -13.20 -14.77
CA THR A 90 1.66 -12.75 -15.80
C THR A 90 2.24 -11.37 -15.48
N PRO A 91 1.43 -10.31 -15.31
CA PRO A 91 1.94 -8.99 -14.99
C PRO A 91 2.65 -8.95 -13.63
N ALA A 92 2.20 -9.73 -12.64
CA ALA A 92 2.89 -9.83 -11.36
C ALA A 92 4.32 -10.40 -11.51
N GLY A 93 4.48 -11.51 -12.24
CA GLY A 93 5.79 -12.08 -12.54
C GLY A 93 6.71 -11.11 -13.28
N LEU A 94 6.16 -10.39 -14.28
CA LEU A 94 6.90 -9.37 -15.03
C LEU A 94 7.34 -8.21 -14.15
N ALA A 95 6.46 -7.72 -13.25
CA ALA A 95 6.74 -6.60 -12.36
C ALA A 95 7.77 -6.96 -11.28
N ILE A 96 7.68 -8.16 -10.68
CA ILE A 96 8.67 -8.67 -9.69
C ILE A 96 10.07 -8.73 -10.30
N GLY A 97 10.15 -9.01 -11.61
CA GLY A 97 11.39 -9.01 -12.37
C GLY A 97 12.12 -7.67 -12.46
N ASP A 98 11.48 -6.58 -12.05
CA ASP A 98 11.97 -5.19 -12.07
C ASP A 98 12.68 -4.81 -13.39
N PRO A 99 11.97 -4.87 -14.54
CA PRO A 99 12.56 -4.56 -15.85
C PRO A 99 13.06 -3.10 -15.91
N ILE A 100 12.44 -2.19 -15.17
CA ILE A 100 12.83 -0.76 -15.14
C ILE A 100 14.15 -0.59 -14.39
N GLY A 101 14.30 -1.19 -13.20
CA GLY A 101 15.55 -1.20 -12.46
C GLY A 101 16.66 -1.92 -13.21
N LEU A 102 16.35 -3.02 -13.91
CA LEU A 102 17.29 -3.72 -14.77
C LEU A 102 17.77 -2.81 -15.92
N PHE A 103 16.86 -2.05 -16.53
CA PHE A 103 17.21 -1.09 -17.57
C PHE A 103 18.13 0.02 -17.03
N SER A 104 17.89 0.52 -15.82
CA SER A 104 18.79 1.46 -15.15
C SER A 104 20.17 0.87 -14.85
N ALA A 105 20.24 -0.36 -14.34
CA ALA A 105 21.50 -1.07 -14.11
C ALA A 105 22.26 -1.32 -15.43
N ALA A 106 21.55 -1.70 -16.48
CA ALA A 106 22.10 -1.94 -17.81
C ALA A 106 22.62 -0.66 -18.49
N THR A 107 21.98 0.49 -18.24
CA THR A 107 22.35 1.79 -18.85
C THR A 107 23.19 2.66 -17.94
N GLY A 108 23.30 2.35 -16.65
CA GLY A 108 24.05 3.15 -15.67
C GLY A 108 23.41 4.52 -15.42
N ARG A 109 22.14 4.69 -15.80
CA ARG A 109 21.39 5.93 -15.70
C ARG A 109 20.20 5.72 -14.78
N THR A 110 20.10 6.54 -13.75
CA THR A 110 19.00 6.53 -12.79
C THR A 110 17.78 7.28 -13.32
N ASP A 111 17.97 8.33 -14.13
CA ASP A 111 16.89 9.04 -14.82
C ASP A 111 16.86 8.67 -16.31
N THR A 112 15.99 7.73 -16.65
CA THR A 112 15.78 7.28 -18.04
C THR A 112 14.42 7.74 -18.55
N TRP A 113 14.22 7.68 -19.88
CA TRP A 113 12.91 7.97 -20.46
C TRP A 113 11.81 7.05 -19.92
N VAL A 114 12.15 5.81 -19.52
CA VAL A 114 11.23 4.85 -18.92
C VAL A 114 10.77 5.33 -17.54
N HIS A 115 11.70 5.78 -16.69
CA HIS A 115 11.36 6.36 -15.38
C HIS A 115 10.48 7.60 -15.51
N ARG A 116 10.78 8.48 -16.48
CA ARG A 116 9.95 9.66 -16.77
C ARG A 116 8.56 9.29 -17.28
N ALA A 117 8.43 8.23 -18.09
CA ALA A 117 7.15 7.75 -18.56
C ALA A 117 6.29 7.19 -17.43
N VAL A 118 6.86 6.38 -16.54
CA VAL A 118 6.14 5.80 -15.39
C VAL A 118 5.79 6.85 -14.32
N ARG A 119 6.59 7.90 -14.19
CA ARG A 119 6.30 9.04 -13.30
C ARG A 119 5.42 10.12 -13.94
N SER A 120 4.99 9.94 -15.18
CA SER A 120 4.14 10.90 -15.88
C SER A 120 2.78 11.05 -15.18
N PRO A 121 2.11 12.21 -15.29
CA PRO A 121 0.79 12.41 -14.70
C PRO A 121 -0.25 11.41 -15.25
N VAL A 122 -0.10 11.02 -16.52
CA VAL A 122 -0.95 10.01 -17.16
C VAL A 122 -0.73 8.64 -16.53
N ALA A 123 0.53 8.22 -16.36
CA ALA A 123 0.84 6.96 -15.68
C ALA A 123 0.32 6.96 -14.24
N ARG A 124 0.52 8.07 -13.50
CA ARG A 124 0.01 8.24 -12.14
C ARG A 124 -1.52 8.21 -12.05
N PHE A 125 -2.23 8.73 -13.04
CA PHE A 125 -3.68 8.65 -13.09
C PHE A 125 -4.14 7.20 -13.25
N PHE A 126 -3.56 6.46 -14.19
CA PHE A 126 -3.93 5.06 -14.41
C PHE A 126 -3.52 4.15 -13.26
N MET A 127 -2.35 4.39 -12.67
CA MET A 127 -1.80 3.69 -11.51
C MET A 127 -2.46 4.08 -10.18
N PHE A 128 -3.41 5.02 -10.21
CA PHE A 128 -4.15 5.37 -9.01
C PHE A 128 -5.04 4.18 -8.62
N PRO A 129 -5.02 3.69 -7.37
CA PRO A 129 -5.67 2.44 -6.98
C PRO A 129 -7.13 2.32 -7.42
N LEU A 130 -7.95 3.36 -7.21
CA LEU A 130 -9.36 3.32 -7.63
C LEU A 130 -9.54 3.25 -9.15
N VAL A 131 -8.63 3.87 -9.92
CA VAL A 131 -8.69 3.84 -11.40
C VAL A 131 -8.25 2.47 -11.91
N SER A 132 -7.15 1.92 -11.36
CA SER A 132 -6.69 0.57 -11.74
C SER A 132 -7.71 -0.50 -11.38
N THR A 133 -8.28 -0.46 -10.16
CA THR A 133 -9.33 -1.41 -9.74
C THR A 133 -10.60 -1.27 -10.58
N ALA A 134 -11.01 -0.04 -10.92
CA ALA A 134 -12.18 0.16 -11.79
C ALA A 134 -11.94 -0.32 -13.23
N LEU A 135 -10.73 -0.13 -13.77
CA LEU A 135 -10.35 -0.63 -15.09
C LEU A 135 -10.28 -2.16 -15.14
N ASP A 136 -9.77 -2.78 -14.08
CA ASP A 136 -9.68 -4.23 -13.97
C ASP A 136 -11.07 -4.86 -13.83
N LEU A 137 -11.84 -4.45 -12.81
CA LEU A 137 -13.21 -4.90 -12.61
C LEU A 137 -14.07 -4.67 -13.85
N GLY A 138 -14.04 -3.44 -14.39
CA GLY A 138 -14.81 -3.07 -15.57
C GLY A 138 -14.35 -3.83 -16.82
N GLY A 139 -13.05 -4.09 -16.95
CA GLY A 139 -12.46 -4.86 -18.04
C GLY A 139 -12.93 -6.31 -18.03
N ILE A 140 -12.82 -6.99 -16.88
CA ILE A 140 -13.25 -8.40 -16.74
C ILE A 140 -14.77 -8.51 -16.92
N LEU A 141 -15.56 -7.61 -16.32
CA LEU A 141 -17.01 -7.60 -16.55
C LEU A 141 -17.34 -7.34 -18.01
N ALA A 142 -16.63 -6.44 -18.70
CA ALA A 142 -16.83 -6.21 -20.12
C ALA A 142 -16.55 -7.49 -20.94
N VAL A 143 -15.52 -8.27 -20.60
CA VAL A 143 -15.22 -9.54 -21.27
C VAL A 143 -16.41 -10.50 -21.21
N PHE A 144 -16.99 -10.70 -20.02
CA PHE A 144 -17.99 -11.75 -19.79
C PHE A 144 -19.45 -11.32 -19.97
N TYR A 145 -19.79 -10.08 -19.65
CA TYR A 145 -21.17 -9.56 -19.70
C TYR A 145 -21.51 -8.86 -21.03
N THR A 146 -20.55 -8.74 -21.94
CA THR A 146 -20.77 -8.15 -23.27
C THR A 146 -20.39 -9.15 -24.37
N GLY A 147 -20.48 -8.72 -25.63
CA GLY A 147 -20.03 -9.50 -26.77
C GLY A 147 -18.50 -9.65 -26.88
N TYR A 148 -17.72 -9.12 -25.95
CA TYR A 148 -16.26 -9.05 -26.08
C TYR A 148 -15.59 -10.42 -26.05
N ALA A 149 -15.94 -11.33 -25.12
CA ALA A 149 -15.40 -12.69 -25.12
C ALA A 149 -15.68 -13.41 -26.45
N LYS A 150 -16.92 -13.31 -26.95
CA LYS A 150 -17.30 -13.89 -28.25
C LYS A 150 -16.44 -13.31 -29.38
N ALA A 151 -16.32 -11.98 -29.44
CA ALA A 151 -15.51 -11.32 -30.47
C ALA A 151 -14.03 -11.71 -30.40
N ALA A 152 -13.48 -11.92 -29.19
CA ALA A 152 -12.11 -12.34 -28.96
C ALA A 152 -11.82 -13.79 -29.36
N ILE A 153 -12.86 -14.64 -29.39
CA ILE A 153 -12.78 -16.02 -29.86
C ILE A 153 -12.93 -16.06 -31.39
N ASP A 154 -13.85 -15.27 -31.94
CA ASP A 154 -14.12 -15.25 -33.39
C ASP A 154 -13.02 -14.54 -34.20
N SER A 155 -12.23 -13.67 -33.57
CA SER A 155 -11.20 -12.86 -34.24
C SER A 155 -9.88 -12.89 -33.50
N ASP A 156 -8.83 -13.37 -34.18
CA ASP A 156 -7.45 -13.36 -33.66
C ASP A 156 -6.98 -11.97 -33.24
N LEU A 157 -7.40 -10.92 -33.97
CA LEU A 157 -7.05 -9.54 -33.65
C LEU A 157 -7.70 -9.10 -32.34
N VAL A 158 -8.99 -9.39 -32.15
CA VAL A 158 -9.71 -9.04 -30.92
C VAL A 158 -9.19 -9.87 -29.74
N GLY A 159 -8.84 -11.14 -29.97
CA GLY A 159 -8.17 -11.99 -28.98
C GLY A 159 -6.81 -11.42 -28.55
N ALA A 160 -6.00 -10.96 -29.51
CA ALA A 160 -4.73 -10.29 -29.23
C ALA A 160 -4.94 -8.99 -28.43
N LEU A 161 -5.92 -8.18 -28.80
CA LEU A 161 -6.27 -6.95 -28.08
C LEU A 161 -6.74 -7.24 -26.65
N LEU A 162 -7.53 -8.29 -26.45
CA LEU A 162 -7.95 -8.74 -25.12
C LEU A 162 -6.74 -9.07 -24.25
N LEU A 163 -5.83 -9.92 -24.74
CA LEU A 163 -4.64 -10.30 -23.99
C LEU A 163 -3.73 -9.09 -23.70
N LEU A 164 -3.60 -8.17 -24.65
CA LEU A 164 -2.81 -6.94 -24.46
C LEU A 164 -3.46 -6.02 -23.43
N GLN A 165 -4.78 -5.85 -23.48
CA GLN A 165 -5.55 -5.08 -22.52
C GLN A 165 -5.39 -5.64 -21.11
N LEU A 166 -5.58 -6.96 -20.94
CA LEU A 166 -5.45 -7.63 -19.65
C LEU A 166 -4.04 -7.47 -19.08
N LEU A 167 -3.02 -7.69 -19.91
CA LEU A 167 -1.63 -7.52 -19.50
C LEU A 167 -1.34 -6.06 -19.10
N PHE A 168 -1.85 -5.10 -19.85
CA PHE A 168 -1.65 -3.68 -19.60
C PHE A 168 -2.33 -3.23 -18.29
N VAL A 169 -3.59 -3.62 -18.09
CA VAL A 169 -4.35 -3.30 -16.88
C VAL A 169 -3.69 -3.95 -15.66
N GLY A 170 -3.32 -5.23 -15.75
CA GLY A 170 -2.63 -5.92 -14.67
C GLY A 170 -1.27 -5.33 -14.34
N LEU A 171 -0.51 -4.84 -15.33
CA LEU A 171 0.75 -4.12 -15.06
C LEU A 171 0.50 -2.80 -14.33
N ILE A 172 -0.51 -2.03 -14.74
CA ILE A 172 -0.89 -0.77 -14.08
C ILE A 172 -1.35 -1.03 -12.64
N PHE A 173 -2.02 -2.15 -12.40
CA PHE A 173 -2.48 -2.56 -11.09
C PHE A 173 -1.33 -3.01 -10.17
N VAL A 174 -0.41 -3.84 -10.66
CA VAL A 174 0.68 -4.39 -9.83
C VAL A 174 1.83 -3.40 -9.59
N LEU A 175 2.18 -2.57 -10.58
CA LEU A 175 3.35 -1.69 -10.49
C LEU A 175 3.35 -0.76 -9.25
N PRO A 176 2.24 -0.11 -8.87
CA PRO A 176 2.19 0.78 -7.71
C PRO A 176 2.35 0.03 -6.39
N VAL A 177 1.90 -1.23 -6.33
CA VAL A 177 2.05 -2.05 -5.13
C VAL A 177 3.52 -2.40 -4.90
N LEU A 178 4.25 -2.69 -5.98
CA LEU A 178 5.66 -3.07 -5.90
C LEU A 178 6.62 -1.88 -5.74
N ALA A 179 6.19 -0.67 -6.16
CA ALA A 179 6.99 0.54 -6.09
C ALA A 179 6.40 1.50 -5.05
N ASP A 180 6.91 1.43 -3.82
CA ASP A 180 6.50 2.31 -2.71
C ASP A 180 6.50 3.80 -3.08
N ASP A 181 7.42 4.22 -3.96
CA ASP A 181 7.54 5.59 -4.48
C ASP A 181 6.34 6.07 -5.34
N LEU A 182 5.51 5.15 -5.82
CA LEU A 182 4.33 5.46 -6.63
C LEU A 182 3.07 5.62 -5.79
N LEU A 183 3.07 5.12 -4.56
CA LEU A 183 1.91 5.25 -3.68
C LEU A 183 1.80 6.66 -3.10
N PRO A 184 0.56 7.18 -2.95
CA PRO A 184 0.35 8.46 -2.30
C PRO A 184 0.86 8.46 -0.85
N ARG A 185 1.42 9.58 -0.39
CA ARG A 185 1.98 9.73 0.96
C ARG A 185 0.97 9.50 2.11
N TRP A 186 -0.33 9.57 1.82
CA TRP A 186 -1.39 9.33 2.80
C TRP A 186 -1.68 7.83 3.02
N ALA A 187 -1.15 6.94 2.17
CA ALA A 187 -1.33 5.50 2.28
C ALA A 187 -0.40 4.93 3.36
N THR A 188 -0.71 5.20 4.63
CA THR A 188 -0.02 4.57 5.76
C THR A 188 -0.20 3.05 5.72
N PRO A 189 0.69 2.25 6.33
CA PRO A 189 0.58 0.79 6.33
C PRO A 189 -0.82 0.21 6.68
N PRO A 190 -1.55 0.72 7.70
CA PRO A 190 -2.93 0.27 7.96
C PRO A 190 -3.91 0.65 6.83
N VAL A 191 -3.77 1.85 6.24
CA VAL A 191 -4.60 2.25 5.09
C VAL A 191 -4.30 1.37 3.87
N ARG A 192 -3.03 1.06 3.58
CA ARG A 192 -2.64 0.12 2.52
C ARG A 192 -3.26 -1.25 2.73
N THR A 193 -3.23 -1.75 3.97
CA THR A 193 -3.83 -3.04 4.34
C THR A 193 -5.33 -3.02 4.10
N PHE A 194 -6.03 -1.98 4.56
CA PHE A 194 -7.47 -1.85 4.36
C PHE A 194 -7.84 -1.75 2.88
N LEU A 195 -7.10 -0.97 2.10
CA LEU A 195 -7.30 -0.86 0.66
C LEU A 195 -7.06 -2.20 -0.04
N ALA A 196 -6.00 -2.94 0.30
CA ALA A 196 -5.72 -4.26 -0.26
C ALA A 196 -6.82 -5.28 0.10
N PHE A 197 -7.37 -5.22 1.31
CA PHE A 197 -8.50 -6.06 1.71
C PHE A 197 -9.78 -5.73 0.93
N LEU A 198 -10.09 -4.44 0.80
CA LEU A 198 -11.25 -3.98 0.02
C LEU A 198 -11.10 -4.33 -1.46
N ASP A 199 -9.89 -4.22 -1.99
CA ASP A 199 -9.57 -4.58 -3.35
C ASP A 199 -9.74 -6.08 -3.60
N GLY A 200 -9.28 -6.95 -2.69
CA GLY A 200 -9.57 -8.39 -2.76
C GLY A 200 -11.07 -8.72 -2.75
N LEU A 201 -11.87 -8.01 -1.96
CA LEU A 201 -13.34 -8.16 -1.99
C LEU A 201 -13.93 -7.77 -3.36
N VAL A 202 -13.41 -6.71 -3.97
CA VAL A 202 -13.85 -6.23 -5.28
C VAL A 202 -13.41 -7.18 -6.39
N ASP A 203 -12.19 -7.71 -6.31
CA ASP A 203 -11.61 -8.62 -7.30
C ASP A 203 -12.31 -10.00 -7.32
N ALA A 204 -12.93 -10.39 -6.22
CA ALA A 204 -13.79 -11.58 -6.17
C ALA A 204 -15.11 -11.41 -6.96
N ILE A 205 -15.57 -10.17 -7.21
CA ILE A 205 -16.90 -9.91 -7.79
C ILE A 205 -17.08 -10.56 -9.17
N PRO A 206 -16.19 -10.40 -10.16
CA PRO A 206 -16.37 -11.01 -11.48
C PRO A 206 -16.48 -12.53 -11.42
N GLY A 207 -15.63 -13.18 -10.61
CA GLY A 207 -15.65 -14.63 -10.42
C GLY A 207 -16.97 -15.12 -9.82
N VAL A 208 -17.42 -14.47 -8.74
CA VAL A 208 -18.70 -14.80 -8.08
C VAL A 208 -19.88 -14.55 -9.00
N LEU A 209 -19.90 -13.43 -9.73
CA LEU A 209 -20.97 -13.11 -10.67
C LEU A 209 -21.04 -14.11 -11.82
N LEU A 210 -19.89 -14.50 -12.38
CA LEU A 210 -19.83 -15.53 -13.42
C LEU A 210 -20.29 -16.89 -12.90
N MET A 211 -19.90 -17.24 -11.66
CA MET A 211 -20.26 -18.50 -11.03
C MET A 211 -21.75 -18.59 -10.65
N THR A 212 -22.35 -17.49 -10.21
CA THR A 212 -23.73 -17.45 -9.71
C THR A 212 -24.76 -17.03 -10.77
N ALA A 213 -24.32 -16.73 -11.99
CA ALA A 213 -25.21 -16.38 -13.09
C ALA A 213 -26.18 -17.53 -13.44
N ASN A 214 -27.48 -17.22 -13.44
CA ASN A 214 -28.55 -18.19 -13.72
C ASN A 214 -28.68 -18.54 -15.21
N SER A 215 -28.08 -17.75 -16.10
CA SER A 215 -28.04 -17.96 -17.54
C SER A 215 -26.60 -18.05 -18.04
N LEU A 216 -26.41 -18.67 -19.20
CA LEU A 216 -25.13 -18.61 -19.89
C LEU A 216 -24.84 -17.16 -20.28
N LEU A 217 -23.71 -16.60 -19.83
CA LEU A 217 -23.32 -15.22 -20.16
C LEU A 217 -22.76 -15.12 -21.58
N VAL A 218 -22.14 -16.20 -22.07
CA VAL A 218 -21.67 -16.33 -23.46
C VAL A 218 -22.33 -17.54 -24.11
N PRO A 219 -23.65 -17.53 -24.41
CA PRO A 219 -24.34 -18.69 -24.98
C PRO A 219 -23.79 -19.14 -26.34
N SER A 220 -23.14 -18.22 -27.06
CA SER A 220 -22.56 -18.45 -28.38
C SER A 220 -21.10 -18.93 -28.33
N PHE A 221 -20.58 -19.25 -27.15
CA PHE A 221 -19.25 -19.84 -27.01
C PHE A 221 -19.16 -21.15 -27.81
N PRO A 222 -18.11 -21.39 -28.62
CA PRO A 222 -18.04 -22.55 -29.52
C PRO A 222 -18.24 -23.89 -28.80
N GLY A 223 -17.63 -24.06 -27.62
CA GLY A 223 -17.78 -25.25 -26.79
C GLY A 223 -19.19 -25.48 -26.21
N PHE A 224 -20.06 -24.48 -26.21
CA PHE A 224 -21.46 -24.64 -25.77
C PHE A 224 -22.39 -25.09 -26.89
N SER A 225 -21.90 -25.21 -28.12
CA SER A 225 -22.69 -25.74 -29.24
C SER A 225 -22.96 -27.25 -29.07
N GLU A 226 -24.14 -27.70 -29.49
CA GLU A 226 -24.53 -29.12 -29.49
C GLU A 226 -23.51 -30.01 -30.21
N HIS A 227 -22.94 -29.51 -31.32
CA HIS A 227 -21.92 -30.22 -32.08
C HIS A 227 -20.62 -30.43 -31.28
N ALA A 228 -20.29 -29.52 -30.36
CA ALA A 228 -19.10 -29.58 -29.53
C ALA A 228 -19.33 -30.25 -28.16
N ALA A 229 -20.56 -30.63 -27.82
CA ALA A 229 -20.91 -31.20 -26.51
C ALA A 229 -20.08 -32.45 -26.17
N HIS A 230 -19.79 -33.30 -27.17
CA HIS A 230 -18.97 -34.49 -27.01
C HIS A 230 -17.50 -34.21 -26.63
N LEU A 231 -17.00 -32.99 -26.87
CA LEU A 231 -15.62 -32.59 -26.57
C LEU A 231 -15.44 -32.20 -25.10
N ARG A 232 -16.53 -31.93 -24.38
CA ARG A 232 -16.52 -31.44 -22.99
C ARG A 232 -16.67 -32.55 -21.95
N ASP A 233 -16.51 -33.80 -22.37
CA ASP A 233 -16.49 -34.98 -21.50
C ASP A 233 -17.69 -35.06 -20.54
N GLY A 234 -18.88 -34.67 -21.03
CA GLY A 234 -20.12 -34.69 -20.25
C GLY A 234 -20.35 -33.49 -19.32
N ILE A 235 -19.44 -32.52 -19.26
CA ILE A 235 -19.64 -31.28 -18.49
C ILE A 235 -20.74 -30.43 -19.14
N SER A 236 -21.78 -30.07 -18.38
CA SER A 236 -22.86 -29.20 -18.86
C SER A 236 -22.37 -27.76 -19.05
N ALA A 237 -22.96 -26.99 -19.98
CA ALA A 237 -22.56 -25.59 -20.23
C ALA A 237 -22.61 -24.71 -18.99
N SER A 238 -23.63 -24.90 -18.14
CA SER A 238 -23.77 -24.17 -16.88
C SER A 238 -22.67 -24.51 -15.87
N LEU A 239 -22.28 -25.78 -15.76
CA LEU A 239 -21.23 -26.19 -14.83
C LEU A 239 -19.84 -25.68 -15.27
N ASP A 240 -19.56 -25.67 -16.57
CA ASP A 240 -18.32 -25.10 -17.12
C ASP A 240 -18.24 -23.58 -16.90
N GLN A 241 -19.37 -22.87 -16.99
CA GLN A 241 -19.43 -21.47 -16.57
C GLN A 241 -19.18 -21.28 -15.06
N GLN A 242 -19.68 -22.17 -14.21
CA GLN A 242 -19.36 -22.14 -12.78
C GLN A 242 -17.85 -22.33 -12.53
N TYR A 243 -17.23 -23.29 -13.22
CA TYR A 243 -15.78 -23.48 -13.18
C TYR A 243 -15.02 -22.29 -13.73
N ALA A 244 -15.54 -21.58 -14.73
CA ALA A 244 -14.95 -20.35 -15.22
C ALA A 244 -14.92 -19.26 -14.15
N GLY A 245 -16.03 -19.07 -13.41
CA GLY A 245 -16.07 -18.14 -12.27
C GLY A 245 -15.10 -18.54 -11.15
N GLY A 246 -15.03 -19.84 -10.84
CA GLY A 246 -14.06 -20.37 -9.88
C GLY A 246 -12.61 -20.21 -10.33
N ALA A 247 -12.32 -20.36 -11.62
CA ALA A 247 -10.98 -20.18 -12.18
C ALA A 247 -10.52 -18.72 -12.08
N LEU A 248 -11.40 -17.75 -12.37
CA LEU A 248 -11.11 -16.33 -12.16
C LEU A 248 -10.71 -16.08 -10.69
N LEU A 249 -11.53 -16.57 -9.76
CA LEU A 249 -11.31 -16.37 -8.33
C LEU A 249 -10.00 -17.03 -7.85
N VAL A 250 -9.79 -18.31 -8.12
CA VAL A 250 -8.60 -19.03 -7.65
C VAL A 250 -7.31 -18.40 -8.18
N VAL A 251 -7.30 -18.00 -9.44
CA VAL A 251 -6.11 -17.39 -10.07
C VAL A 251 -5.85 -15.99 -9.50
N ALA A 252 -6.89 -15.18 -9.30
CA ALA A 252 -6.77 -13.88 -8.64
C ALA A 252 -6.21 -14.01 -7.21
N GLU A 253 -6.79 -14.89 -6.40
CA GLU A 253 -6.39 -15.09 -5.00
C GLU A 253 -4.99 -15.70 -4.85
N THR A 254 -4.48 -16.38 -5.89
CA THR A 254 -3.09 -16.87 -5.92
C THR A 254 -2.08 -15.72 -5.81
N ILE A 255 -2.45 -14.52 -6.28
CA ILE A 255 -1.63 -13.30 -6.15
C ILE A 255 -2.14 -12.41 -5.02
N GLY A 256 -3.46 -12.24 -4.91
CA GLY A 256 -4.12 -11.38 -3.93
C GLY A 256 -3.81 -11.75 -2.48
N LEU A 257 -3.98 -13.02 -2.08
CA LEU A 257 -3.78 -13.44 -0.69
C LEU A 257 -2.33 -13.30 -0.21
N PRO A 258 -1.30 -13.74 -0.97
CA PRO A 258 0.09 -13.49 -0.57
C PRO A 258 0.42 -12.00 -0.45
N MET A 259 -0.11 -11.17 -1.35
CA MET A 259 0.10 -9.72 -1.34
C MET A 259 -0.55 -9.06 -0.13
N LEU A 260 -1.82 -9.40 0.16
CA LEU A 260 -2.51 -8.95 1.36
C LEU A 260 -1.78 -9.37 2.63
N GLY A 261 -1.30 -10.62 2.68
CA GLY A 261 -0.50 -11.12 3.80
C GLY A 261 0.82 -10.35 3.97
N ALA A 262 1.47 -9.95 2.88
CA ALA A 262 2.69 -9.15 2.91
C ALA A 262 2.45 -7.74 3.45
N VAL A 263 1.40 -7.05 2.98
CA VAL A 263 1.03 -5.70 3.44
C VAL A 263 0.57 -5.72 4.90
N PHE A 264 -0.18 -6.76 5.30
CA PHE A 264 -0.56 -6.94 6.70
C PHE A 264 0.67 -7.16 7.60
N ALA A 265 1.63 -7.97 7.16
CA ALA A 265 2.89 -8.16 7.88
C ALA A 265 3.73 -6.87 7.94
N GLU A 266 3.69 -6.04 6.90
CA GLU A 266 4.31 -4.70 6.91
C GLU A 266 3.66 -3.80 7.96
N TRP A 267 2.33 -3.78 8.05
CA TRP A 267 1.61 -3.03 9.08
C TRP A 267 1.99 -3.51 10.49
N LEU A 268 1.98 -4.83 10.76
CA LEU A 268 2.37 -5.35 12.07
C LEU A 268 3.81 -4.95 12.46
N ARG A 269 4.73 -4.90 11.49
CA ARG A 269 6.11 -4.47 11.71
C ARG A 269 6.21 -2.97 11.98
N ALA A 270 5.44 -2.16 11.27
CA ALA A 270 5.38 -0.71 11.46
C ALA A 270 4.83 -0.38 12.85
N ASP A 271 3.74 -1.03 13.26
CA ASP A 271 3.10 -0.87 14.56
C ASP A 271 4.06 -1.26 15.72
N ALA A 272 4.76 -2.39 15.59
CA ALA A 272 5.76 -2.81 16.56
C ALA A 272 7.00 -1.91 16.61
N ALA A 273 7.32 -1.18 15.54
CA ALA A 273 8.39 -0.19 15.55
C ALA A 273 7.94 1.12 16.22
N GLU A 274 6.71 1.54 15.97
CA GLU A 274 6.11 2.73 16.57
C GLU A 274 5.92 2.55 18.09
N ALA A 275 5.44 1.38 18.53
CA ALA A 275 5.34 1.04 19.95
C ALA A 275 6.69 1.12 20.66
N ARG A 276 7.74 0.51 20.09
CA ARG A 276 9.11 0.58 20.66
C ARG A 276 9.65 2.01 20.72
N ALA A 277 9.34 2.84 19.73
CA ALA A 277 9.75 4.24 19.73
C ALA A 277 8.99 5.06 20.79
N ALA A 278 7.71 4.79 20.98
CA ALA A 278 6.90 5.41 22.03
C ALA A 278 7.40 5.03 23.43
N ASP A 279 7.68 3.75 23.67
CA ASP A 279 8.23 3.24 24.93
C ASP A 279 9.58 3.91 25.24
N ALA A 280 10.49 3.97 24.27
CA ALA A 280 11.80 4.62 24.45
C ALA A 280 11.69 6.13 24.77
N LEU A 281 10.68 6.82 24.23
CA LEU A 281 10.42 8.22 24.53
C LEU A 281 9.84 8.42 25.93
N LEU A 282 9.01 7.50 26.40
CA LEU A 282 8.48 7.50 27.77
C LEU A 282 9.59 7.22 28.77
N ASP A 283 10.40 6.18 28.54
CA ASP A 283 11.56 5.86 29.39
C ASP A 283 12.55 7.03 29.50
N ALA A 284 12.81 7.74 28.39
CA ALA A 284 13.68 8.91 28.39
C ALA A 284 13.12 10.09 29.19
N ARG A 285 11.79 10.27 29.19
CA ARG A 285 11.10 11.30 29.98
C ARG A 285 11.11 10.95 31.46
N ASP A 286 10.76 9.71 31.80
CA ASP A 286 10.77 9.23 33.18
C ASP A 286 12.18 9.34 33.80
N ALA A 287 13.21 9.03 33.03
CA ALA A 287 14.60 9.21 33.45
C ALA A 287 14.97 10.69 33.66
N ALA A 288 14.50 11.59 32.80
CA ALA A 288 14.73 13.03 32.93
C ALA A 288 14.01 13.61 34.17
N ASP A 289 12.77 13.21 34.40
CA ASP A 289 11.96 13.64 35.55
C ASP A 289 12.55 13.11 36.87
N ALA A 290 13.01 11.86 36.89
CA ALA A 290 13.72 11.28 38.03
C ALA A 290 15.03 12.04 38.34
N ALA A 291 15.80 12.42 37.31
CA ALA A 291 17.01 13.21 37.48
C ALA A 291 16.71 14.63 38.00
N ALA A 292 15.64 15.27 37.52
CA ALA A 292 15.20 16.58 37.99
C ALA A 292 14.76 16.55 39.47
N ALA A 293 14.00 15.52 39.87
CA ALA A 293 13.59 15.32 41.26
C ALA A 293 14.81 15.12 42.20
N ALA A 294 15.79 14.32 41.79
CA ALA A 294 17.03 14.12 42.55
C ALA A 294 17.87 15.41 42.69
N GLY A 295 17.92 16.24 41.63
CA GLY A 295 18.56 17.55 41.64
C GLY A 295 17.87 18.61 42.51
N GLY A 296 16.54 18.52 42.66
CA GLY A 296 15.76 19.39 43.56
C GLY A 296 15.99 19.10 45.04
N ILE A 297 16.11 17.82 45.40
CA ILE A 297 16.36 17.37 46.78
C ILE A 297 17.74 17.83 47.28
N THR A 298 18.75 17.76 46.41
CA THR A 298 20.13 18.20 46.74
C THR A 298 20.23 19.72 46.93
N ARG A 299 19.43 20.52 46.21
CA ARG A 299 19.41 21.98 46.36
C ARG A 299 18.67 22.46 47.62
N SER A 300 17.64 21.73 48.06
CA SER A 300 16.89 22.05 49.30
C SER A 300 17.62 21.60 50.58
N GLY A 301 18.37 20.49 50.54
CA GLY A 301 19.20 20.04 51.66
C GLY A 301 20.33 21.01 52.04
N SER A 302 20.87 21.74 51.06
CA SER A 302 21.93 22.74 51.29
C SER A 302 21.43 24.02 51.98
N SER A 303 20.14 24.39 51.86
CA SER A 303 19.63 25.63 52.44
C SER A 303 19.18 25.49 53.90
N ARG A 304 18.91 24.27 54.38
CA ARG A 304 18.54 24.02 55.79
C ARG A 304 19.73 23.86 56.74
N MET A 305 20.95 23.64 56.24
CA MET A 305 22.15 23.49 57.07
C MET A 305 22.82 24.84 57.44
N SER A 306 22.40 25.96 56.84
CA SER A 306 22.99 27.30 57.09
C SER A 306 22.20 28.17 58.10
N GLY A 307 21.32 27.57 58.91
CA GLY A 307 20.35 28.28 59.75
C GLY A 307 20.51 28.15 61.27
N SER A 308 21.64 27.69 61.80
CA SER A 308 21.84 27.64 63.27
C SER A 308 23.29 27.97 63.70
N SER A 309 23.60 29.25 63.83
CA SER A 309 24.68 29.70 64.73
C SER A 309 24.27 31.00 65.44
N SER A 310 23.81 30.79 66.67
CA SER A 310 23.80 31.66 67.86
C SER A 310 24.18 33.15 67.72
N ARG A 311 23.23 33.99 68.17
CA ARG A 311 23.45 35.33 68.75
C ARG A 311 24.41 35.29 69.94
N SER A 312 25.37 36.22 69.99
CA SER A 312 25.82 36.89 71.23
C SER A 312 26.73 38.09 70.92
N GLY A 313 26.40 39.29 71.42
CA GLY A 313 27.37 40.32 71.83
C GLY A 313 27.62 41.53 70.92
N ASP A 314 27.02 42.66 71.30
CA ASP A 314 27.27 44.08 70.95
C ASP A 314 28.57 44.62 71.65
N PRO A 315 29.04 45.91 71.58
CA PRO A 315 28.82 47.06 70.67
C PRO A 315 30.10 47.77 70.14
N GLY A 316 29.92 48.68 69.16
CA GLY A 316 30.48 50.03 69.29
C GLY A 316 31.40 50.59 68.20
N SER A 317 31.11 51.86 67.86
CA SER A 317 31.95 52.92 67.24
C SER A 317 32.05 53.04 65.70
N GLY A 318 31.43 54.10 65.16
CA GLY A 318 31.78 54.73 63.87
C GLY A 318 32.97 55.72 64.03
N PRO A 319 33.14 56.78 63.19
CA PRO A 319 32.40 57.21 61.99
C PRO A 319 33.28 57.74 60.81
N ARG A 320 32.67 57.96 59.62
CA ARG A 320 32.70 59.19 58.77
C ARG A 320 32.65 58.95 57.24
N MET A 321 31.72 59.71 56.64
CA MET A 321 31.45 60.07 55.23
C MET A 321 32.54 61.05 54.66
N PRO A 322 32.55 61.49 53.36
CA PRO A 322 31.37 61.80 52.52
C PRO A 322 31.46 61.76 50.96
N GLY A 323 30.28 61.97 50.34
CA GLY A 323 30.07 62.58 49.00
C GLY A 323 29.48 61.62 47.95
N GLY A 324 28.39 61.91 47.22
CA GLY A 324 27.54 63.10 47.12
C GLY A 324 26.46 62.91 46.03
N ALA A 325 25.58 63.92 45.95
CA ALA A 325 24.64 64.29 44.88
C ALA A 325 23.43 63.38 44.58
N GLY A 326 22.25 63.90 44.91
CA GLY A 326 20.95 63.42 44.46
C GLY A 326 20.43 64.18 43.24
N VAL A 327 19.41 63.59 42.60
CA VAL A 327 18.41 64.23 41.73
C VAL A 327 17.08 63.48 41.91
N ASP A 328 16.07 64.21 42.40
CA ASP A 328 14.62 63.97 42.43
C ASP A 328 14.04 63.97 40.99
N SER A 329 12.86 63.48 40.59
CA SER A 329 11.64 62.95 41.22
C SER A 329 10.72 62.35 40.12
N ASP A 330 9.55 61.84 40.53
CA ASP A 330 8.26 61.73 39.82
C ASP A 330 7.80 60.35 39.33
N ALA A 331 6.94 59.71 40.13
CA ALA A 331 5.74 59.01 39.63
C ALA A 331 4.65 58.97 40.72
N PRO A 332 3.35 59.14 40.39
CA PRO A 332 2.27 59.34 41.35
C PRO A 332 1.54 58.06 41.78
N ASP A 333 0.87 58.19 42.93
CA ASP A 333 0.05 57.22 43.68
C ASP A 333 -1.25 56.73 42.98
N LEU A 334 -1.76 55.59 43.49
CA LEU A 334 -3.15 55.07 43.60
C LEU A 334 -3.34 53.64 43.02
N PRO A 335 -4.35 52.85 43.46
CA PRO A 335 -4.79 52.51 44.84
C PRO A 335 -4.84 50.97 45.07
N GLU A 336 -4.90 50.51 46.32
CA GLU A 336 -5.16 49.09 46.67
C GLU A 336 -6.58 48.64 46.23
N PRO A 337 -6.75 47.43 45.66
CA PRO A 337 -8.05 46.80 45.55
C PRO A 337 -8.23 45.60 46.50
N ASP A 338 -9.27 45.75 47.31
CA ASP A 338 -10.17 44.79 47.96
C ASP A 338 -9.84 43.29 48.02
N ALA A 339 -9.97 42.77 49.23
CA ALA A 339 -10.10 41.35 49.54
C ALA A 339 -11.36 40.75 48.87
N ALA A 340 -11.16 40.02 47.77
CA ALA A 340 -12.19 39.17 47.15
C ALA A 340 -12.08 37.71 47.66
N ALA A 341 -13.24 37.13 47.95
CA ALA A 341 -13.45 35.81 48.54
C ALA A 341 -12.81 34.64 47.73
N PRO A 342 -12.47 33.51 48.39
CA PRO A 342 -11.91 32.34 47.71
C PRO A 342 -12.92 31.73 46.74
N PRO A 343 -12.49 31.25 45.54
CA PRO A 343 -13.39 30.59 44.63
C PRO A 343 -13.82 29.21 45.16
N GLU A 344 -15.10 28.94 44.92
CA GLU A 344 -15.86 27.73 45.25
C GLU A 344 -15.12 26.43 44.88
N SER A 345 -15.14 25.47 45.80
CA SER A 345 -14.60 24.12 45.54
C SER A 345 -15.51 23.38 44.57
N ALA A 346 -14.94 22.97 43.43
CA ALA A 346 -15.62 22.11 42.46
C ALA A 346 -15.94 20.73 43.09
N PRO A 347 -17.06 20.09 42.72
CA PRO A 347 -17.51 18.85 43.36
C PRO A 347 -16.50 17.72 43.14
N ALA A 348 -16.20 17.00 44.22
CA ALA A 348 -15.34 15.82 44.22
C ALA A 348 -15.92 14.74 43.28
N GLY A 349 -15.25 14.47 42.16
CA GLY A 349 -15.59 13.37 41.25
C GLY A 349 -15.45 13.65 39.75
N ALA A 350 -15.20 14.88 39.32
CA ALA A 350 -14.96 15.16 37.90
C ALA A 350 -13.50 14.87 37.54
N GLN A 351 -13.21 13.69 36.98
CA GLN A 351 -11.92 13.43 36.32
C GLN A 351 -11.78 14.45 35.18
N GLN A 352 -10.70 15.24 35.22
CA GLN A 352 -10.41 16.14 34.12
C GLN A 352 -10.18 15.30 32.85
N PRO A 353 -10.76 15.70 31.72
CA PRO A 353 -10.50 15.03 30.46
C PRO A 353 -9.00 14.96 30.16
N TRP A 354 -8.52 13.78 29.76
CA TRP A 354 -7.09 13.47 29.61
C TRP A 354 -6.34 14.43 28.66
N TRP A 355 -7.04 15.09 27.75
CA TRP A 355 -6.46 16.06 26.81
C TRP A 355 -6.15 17.43 27.43
N LEU A 356 -6.69 17.74 28.61
CA LEU A 356 -6.31 18.94 29.38
C LEU A 356 -5.03 18.73 30.20
N THR A 357 -4.68 17.48 30.47
CA THR A 357 -3.42 17.10 31.14
C THR A 357 -2.28 16.81 30.16
N ASP A 358 -2.54 16.77 28.84
CA ASP A 358 -1.51 16.61 27.82
C ASP A 358 -0.86 17.97 27.48
N PRO A 359 0.44 18.17 27.76
CA PRO A 359 1.14 19.43 27.48
C PRO A 359 1.21 19.77 25.99
N ARG A 360 0.89 18.84 25.07
CA ARG A 360 0.81 19.12 23.63
C ARG A 360 -0.52 19.74 23.19
N MET A 361 -1.57 19.64 24.01
CA MET A 361 -2.93 20.07 23.66
C MET A 361 -3.46 21.22 24.54
N ALA A 362 -2.80 21.50 25.68
CA ALA A 362 -3.21 22.54 26.63
C ALA A 362 -3.45 23.92 25.97
N ASP A 363 -2.57 24.32 25.04
CA ASP A 363 -2.63 25.63 24.37
C ASP A 363 -3.71 25.72 23.28
N ARG A 364 -4.27 24.59 22.84
CA ARG A 364 -5.16 24.54 21.67
C ARG A 364 -6.61 24.91 22.01
N PHE A 365 -7.00 24.78 23.27
CA PHE A 365 -8.37 25.01 23.75
C PHE A 365 -8.44 25.93 24.97
N GLY A 366 -7.30 26.38 25.50
CA GLY A 366 -7.25 27.36 26.58
C GLY A 366 -7.31 28.78 26.03
N HIS A 367 -8.49 29.28 25.66
CA HIS A 367 -8.92 30.69 25.77
C HIS A 367 -10.22 30.93 24.99
N SER A 368 -11.36 30.70 25.64
CA SER A 368 -12.59 31.42 25.34
C SER A 368 -13.09 32.07 26.62
N ARG A 369 -12.36 33.10 27.09
CA ARG A 369 -12.97 34.10 27.97
C ARG A 369 -13.82 34.99 27.07
N HIS A 370 -15.13 34.82 27.19
CA HIS A 370 -16.10 35.75 26.66
C HIS A 370 -15.91 37.08 27.41
N ASP A 371 -15.40 38.10 26.73
CA ASP A 371 -15.35 39.46 27.23
C ASP A 371 -16.76 40.07 27.05
N PRO A 372 -17.48 40.49 28.11
CA PRO A 372 -18.83 41.03 27.97
C PRO A 372 -18.86 42.52 27.59
N ASP A 373 -17.72 43.22 27.53
CA ASP A 373 -17.69 44.67 27.28
C ASP A 373 -16.69 45.03 26.18
N SER A 374 -17.18 45.15 24.95
CA SER A 374 -16.59 45.99 23.90
C SER A 374 -17.69 46.46 22.93
N PRO A 375 -17.64 47.72 22.49
CA PRO A 375 -18.80 48.54 22.07
C PRO A 375 -19.53 48.11 20.79
#